data_AF-A0A7S2Q715-F1
#
_entry.id   AF-A0A7S2Q715-F1
#
_cell.length_a   1.000
_cell.length_b   1.000
_cell.length_c   1.000
_cell.angle_alpha   90.00
_cell.angle_beta   90.00
_cell.angle_gamma   90.00
#
_symmetry.space_group_name_H-M   'P 1'
#
loop_
_entity.id
_entity.type
_entity.pdbx_description
1 polymer ?
#
loop_
_entity_poly.entity_id
_entity_poly.type
_entity_poly.pdbx_seq_one_letter_code
_entity_poly.pdbx_strand_id
1 'polypeptide(L)'
;FTKPGTEIYYYSVQWDPTALSWADFRGKVLGPTDPAEAPADSLRGKILSSWKELGLQAQPNVGDNGMHASASPFEGFAERNNWLEIPVKDDVFGCQMLKAGLSESLIKAWSVDPQVNVESGKLGSIFDQLEDMDAQQCLDTAVKLAELNTLE
;
A
#
# COMPACT_ATOMS: atom_id res chain seq x y z
N PHE A 1 12.98 7.37 -12.58
CA PHE A 1 11.96 8.44 -12.60
C PHE A 1 12.55 9.76 -12.06
N THR A 2 13.46 10.40 -12.80
CA THR A 2 14.08 11.68 -12.40
C THR A 2 14.29 12.61 -13.61
N LYS A 3 13.48 12.41 -14.66
CA LYS A 3 13.59 13.21 -15.88
C LYS A 3 13.25 14.66 -15.54
N PRO A 4 14.05 15.65 -15.95
CA PRO A 4 13.73 17.05 -15.71
C PRO A 4 12.32 17.40 -16.17
N GLY A 5 11.54 18.07 -15.32
CA GLY A 5 10.16 18.47 -15.57
C GLY A 5 9.08 17.42 -15.25
N THR A 6 9.44 16.23 -14.75
CA THR A 6 8.46 15.30 -14.18
C THR A 6 8.27 15.58 -12.70
N GLU A 7 7.01 15.68 -12.27
CA GLU A 7 6.63 15.90 -10.87
C GLU A 7 5.77 14.73 -10.38
N ILE A 8 5.86 14.44 -9.09
CA ILE A 8 4.96 13.51 -8.40
C ILE A 8 4.22 14.33 -7.36
N TYR A 9 2.89 14.26 -7.42
CA TYR A 9 2.02 14.82 -6.40
C TYR A 9 1.66 13.71 -5.43
N TYR A 10 2.13 13.81 -4.20
CA TYR A 10 1.77 12.88 -3.14
C TYR A 10 0.72 13.49 -2.22
N TYR A 11 -0.15 12.64 -1.69
CA TYR A 11 -1.19 13.02 -0.73
C TYR A 11 -1.17 12.03 0.43
N SER A 12 -1.28 12.55 1.66
CA SER A 12 -1.64 11.74 2.82
C SER A 12 -3.12 11.91 3.06
N VAL A 13 -3.88 10.82 2.96
CA VAL A 13 -5.33 10.81 3.06
C VAL A 13 -5.77 9.95 4.24
N GLN A 14 -6.93 10.28 4.81
CA GLN A 14 -7.54 9.54 5.91
C GLN A 14 -9.06 9.51 5.71
N TRP A 15 -9.70 8.45 6.20
CA TRP A 15 -11.14 8.26 6.16
C TRP A 15 -11.61 7.44 7.37
N ASP A 16 -12.92 7.38 7.57
CA ASP A 16 -13.53 6.51 8.58
C ASP A 16 -13.56 5.07 8.06
N PRO A 17 -12.88 4.11 8.73
CA PRO A 17 -12.83 2.72 8.28
C PRO A 17 -14.20 2.02 8.30
N THR A 18 -15.19 2.57 9.01
CA THR A 18 -16.57 2.04 8.99
C THR A 18 -17.35 2.49 7.75
N ALA A 19 -16.90 3.54 7.07
CA ALA A 19 -17.51 4.06 5.86
C ALA A 19 -16.84 3.53 4.58
N LEU A 20 -15.57 3.13 4.64
CA LEU A 20 -14.80 2.66 3.50
C LEU A 20 -13.70 1.69 3.94
N SER A 21 -13.77 0.43 3.49
CA SER A 21 -12.69 -0.53 3.69
C SER A 21 -11.50 -0.23 2.77
N TRP A 22 -10.33 -0.75 3.11
CA TRP A 22 -9.12 -0.60 2.29
C TRP A 22 -9.29 -1.22 0.90
N ALA A 23 -9.90 -2.40 0.83
CA ALA A 23 -10.25 -3.07 -0.42
C ALA A 23 -11.17 -2.21 -1.31
N ASP A 24 -12.18 -1.56 -0.74
CA ASP A 24 -13.07 -0.67 -1.50
C ASP A 24 -12.39 0.64 -1.89
N PHE A 25 -11.51 1.18 -1.03
CA PHE A 25 -10.67 2.31 -1.39
C PHE A 25 -9.83 1.99 -2.64
N ARG A 26 -9.17 0.83 -2.68
CA ARG A 26 -8.38 0.42 -3.85
C ARG A 26 -9.24 0.05 -5.06
N GLY A 27 -10.26 -0.79 -4.88
CA GLY A 27 -11.05 -1.34 -5.98
C GLY A 27 -12.11 -0.39 -6.55
N LYS A 28 -12.71 0.47 -5.72
CA LYS A 28 -13.84 1.34 -6.14
C LYS A 28 -13.45 2.80 -6.24
N VAL A 29 -12.69 3.33 -5.27
CA VAL A 29 -12.29 4.74 -5.30
C VAL A 29 -11.15 4.94 -6.30
N LEU A 30 -10.06 4.18 -6.15
CA LEU A 30 -8.95 4.22 -7.11
C LEU A 30 -9.28 3.48 -8.41
N GLY A 31 -9.84 2.28 -8.29
CA GLY A 31 -9.95 1.33 -9.38
C GLY A 31 -8.78 0.33 -9.37
N PRO A 32 -8.94 -0.90 -9.88
CA PRO A 32 -7.89 -1.91 -10.04
C PRO A 32 -6.66 -1.41 -10.82
N THR A 33 -5.54 -2.13 -10.69
CA THR A 33 -4.25 -1.76 -11.29
C THR A 33 -4.33 -1.66 -12.81
N ASP A 34 -5.10 -2.54 -13.46
CA ASP A 34 -5.44 -2.40 -14.88
C ASP A 34 -6.60 -1.40 -15.04
N PRO A 35 -6.38 -0.22 -15.64
CA PRO A 35 -7.44 0.75 -15.86
C PRO A 35 -8.59 0.21 -16.73
N ALA A 36 -8.33 -0.78 -17.58
CA ALA A 36 -9.36 -1.38 -18.44
C ALA A 36 -10.45 -2.14 -17.64
N GLU A 37 -10.11 -2.59 -16.43
CA GLU A 37 -11.03 -3.28 -15.52
C GLU A 37 -11.66 -2.31 -14.51
N ALA A 38 -11.28 -1.03 -14.54
CA ALA A 38 -11.68 -0.08 -13.51
C ALA A 38 -13.11 0.44 -13.68
N PRO A 39 -13.88 0.61 -12.58
CA PRO A 39 -15.16 1.30 -12.64
C PRO A 39 -15.02 2.69 -13.27
N ALA A 40 -15.96 3.07 -14.14
CA ALA A 40 -15.85 4.32 -14.89
C ALA A 40 -15.81 5.57 -14.00
N ASP A 41 -16.38 5.49 -12.79
CA ASP A 41 -16.41 6.57 -11.79
C ASP A 41 -15.21 6.56 -10.82
N SER A 42 -14.39 5.51 -10.85
CA SER A 42 -13.12 5.45 -10.12
C SER A 42 -12.09 6.42 -10.69
N LEU A 43 -11.01 6.69 -9.94
CA LEU A 43 -9.96 7.60 -10.38
C LEU A 43 -9.21 7.07 -11.62
N ARG A 44 -8.85 5.78 -11.66
CA ARG A 44 -8.23 5.16 -12.84
C ARG A 44 -9.18 5.10 -14.03
N GLY A 45 -10.47 4.87 -13.81
CA GLY A 45 -11.49 4.94 -14.88
C GLY A 45 -11.63 6.35 -15.48
N LYS A 46 -11.59 7.38 -14.63
CA LYS A 46 -11.58 8.79 -15.07
C LYS A 46 -10.29 9.16 -15.79
N ILE A 47 -9.13 8.73 -15.29
CA ILE A 47 -7.85 8.94 -15.97
C ILE A 47 -7.84 8.24 -17.34
N LEU A 48 -8.33 7.00 -17.42
CA LEU A 48 -8.42 6.24 -18.67
C LEU A 48 -9.37 6.89 -19.68
N SER A 49 -10.48 7.48 -19.25
CA SER A 49 -11.42 8.14 -20.17
C SER A 49 -10.95 9.53 -20.62
N SER A 50 -10.25 10.27 -19.76
CA SER A 50 -9.78 11.64 -20.04
C SER A 50 -8.27 11.77 -20.30
N TRP A 51 -7.53 10.68 -20.54
CA TRP A 51 -6.06 10.71 -20.62
C TRP A 51 -5.49 11.75 -21.60
N LYS A 52 -6.15 11.95 -22.75
CA LYS A 52 -5.74 12.97 -23.74
C LYS A 52 -5.94 14.39 -23.23
N GLU A 53 -7.05 14.64 -22.53
CA GLU A 53 -7.36 15.94 -21.92
C GLU A 53 -6.41 16.24 -20.76
N LEU A 54 -5.99 15.19 -20.04
CA LEU A 54 -4.95 15.24 -19.00
C LEU A 54 -3.52 15.38 -19.58
N GLY A 55 -3.36 15.37 -20.91
CA GLY A 55 -2.06 15.54 -21.56
C GLY A 55 -1.13 14.33 -21.49
N LEU A 56 -1.66 13.14 -21.16
CA LEU A 56 -0.87 11.91 -21.14
C LEU A 56 -0.45 11.52 -22.57
N GLN A 57 0.76 10.99 -22.70
CA GLN A 57 1.35 10.68 -24.01
C GLN A 57 0.81 9.40 -24.65
N ALA A 58 0.28 8.51 -23.83
CA ALA A 58 -0.31 7.24 -24.25
C ALA A 58 -1.51 6.92 -23.38
N GLN A 59 -2.37 6.05 -23.89
CA GLN A 59 -3.46 5.49 -23.11
C GLN A 59 -2.89 4.72 -21.91
N PRO A 60 -3.42 4.92 -20.70
CA PRO A 60 -3.00 4.19 -19.51
C PRO A 60 -3.06 2.67 -19.68
N ASN A 61 -2.12 1.98 -19.05
CA ASN A 61 -2.03 0.52 -18.99
C ASN A 61 -1.64 0.09 -17.56
N VAL A 62 -1.43 -1.20 -17.33
CA VAL A 62 -1.09 -1.75 -16.00
C VAL A 62 0.16 -1.09 -15.38
N GLY A 63 1.19 -0.79 -16.19
CA GLY A 63 2.43 -0.17 -15.73
C GLY A 63 2.35 1.34 -15.58
N ASP A 64 1.64 2.01 -16.50
CA ASP A 64 1.43 3.46 -16.51
C ASP A 64 -0.06 3.80 -16.31
N ASN A 65 -0.60 3.47 -15.13
CA ASN A 65 -2.02 3.62 -14.80
C ASN A 65 -2.40 4.99 -14.20
N GLY A 66 -1.45 5.93 -14.18
CA GLY A 66 -1.63 7.32 -13.78
C GLY A 66 -1.58 7.58 -12.28
N MET A 67 -1.63 6.56 -11.41
CA MET A 67 -1.57 6.78 -9.96
C MET A 67 -1.18 5.56 -9.14
N HIS A 68 -0.61 5.83 -7.97
CA HIS A 68 -0.24 4.86 -6.94
C HIS A 68 -1.02 5.11 -5.64
N ALA A 69 -1.34 4.05 -4.91
CA ALA A 69 -1.66 4.13 -3.49
C ALA A 69 -1.25 2.83 -2.79
N SER A 70 -0.97 2.95 -1.50
CA SER A 70 -0.52 1.87 -0.65
C SER A 70 -1.51 0.71 -0.62
N ALA A 71 -1.01 -0.52 -0.75
CA ALA A 71 -1.89 -1.69 -0.85
C ALA A 71 -2.56 -2.09 0.47
N SER A 72 -2.02 -1.61 1.59
CA SER A 72 -2.47 -1.91 2.95
C SER A 72 -2.09 -0.78 3.94
N PRO A 73 -2.61 -0.80 5.18
CA PRO A 73 -2.13 0.06 6.27
C PRO A 73 -0.63 -0.07 6.54
N PHE A 74 -0.07 -1.28 6.38
CA PHE A 74 1.36 -1.54 6.54
C PHE A 74 2.17 -0.82 5.46
N GLU A 75 1.80 -0.97 4.18
CA GLU A 75 2.43 -0.23 3.08
C GLU A 75 2.24 1.28 3.23
N GLY A 76 1.07 1.72 3.70
CA GLY A 76 0.83 3.14 3.95
C GLY A 76 1.80 3.70 4.99
N PHE A 77 2.10 2.92 6.03
CA PHE A 77 3.18 3.25 6.96
C PHE A 77 4.55 3.26 6.28
N ALA A 78 4.92 2.20 5.55
CA ALA A 78 6.23 2.07 4.92
C ALA A 78 6.50 3.25 3.96
N GLU A 79 5.49 3.65 3.19
CA GLU A 79 5.55 4.80 2.30
C GLU A 79 5.66 6.12 3.04
N ARG A 80 4.89 6.35 4.12
CA ARG A 80 5.05 7.55 4.95
C ARG A 80 6.44 7.60 5.59
N ASN A 81 6.97 6.46 6.04
CA ASN A 81 8.33 6.38 6.58
C ASN A 81 9.39 6.70 5.52
N ASN A 82 9.21 6.24 4.29
CA ASN A 82 10.15 6.47 3.19
C ASN A 82 10.06 7.89 2.58
N TRP A 83 8.84 8.35 2.26
CA TRP A 83 8.62 9.62 1.54
C TRP A 83 8.58 10.84 2.45
N LEU A 84 8.10 10.68 3.70
CA LEU A 84 7.92 11.78 4.65
C LEU A 84 8.90 11.71 5.82
N GLU A 85 9.78 10.71 5.84
CA GLU A 85 10.75 10.45 6.92
C GLU A 85 10.10 10.34 8.31
N ILE A 86 8.80 10.01 8.39
CA ILE A 86 8.07 9.89 9.65
C ILE A 86 8.60 8.66 10.41
N PRO A 87 9.20 8.81 11.61
CA PRO A 87 9.72 7.67 12.36
C PRO A 87 8.63 6.66 12.75
N VAL A 88 8.99 5.38 12.89
CA VAL A 88 8.05 4.29 13.24
C VAL A 88 7.21 4.61 14.48
N LYS A 89 7.86 5.18 15.50
CA LYS A 89 7.23 5.56 16.78
C LYS A 89 6.34 6.81 16.71
N ASP A 90 6.38 7.57 15.61
CA ASP A 90 5.61 8.79 15.42
C ASP A 90 4.50 8.58 14.38
N ASP A 91 4.53 7.47 13.63
CA ASP A 91 3.45 7.02 12.75
C ASP A 91 2.35 6.29 13.53
N VAL A 92 1.08 6.52 13.15
CA VAL A 92 -0.08 5.91 13.82
C VAL A 92 -0.05 4.38 13.74
N PHE A 93 0.18 3.80 12.56
CA PHE A 93 0.22 2.35 12.38
C PHE A 93 1.54 1.76 12.89
N GLY A 94 2.66 2.47 12.66
CA GLY A 94 3.97 2.13 13.25
C GLY A 94 3.92 1.98 14.77
N CYS A 95 3.24 2.90 15.48
CA CYS A 95 3.00 2.81 16.91
C CYS A 95 2.21 1.56 17.32
N GLN A 96 1.20 1.17 16.54
CA GLN A 96 0.39 -0.01 16.87
C GLN A 96 1.20 -1.30 16.70
N MET A 97 2.05 -1.39 15.68
CA MET A 97 2.95 -2.53 15.52
C MET A 97 3.93 -2.66 16.68
N LEU A 98 4.54 -1.55 17.12
CA LEU A 98 5.41 -1.54 18.30
C LEU A 98 4.68 -1.98 19.57
N LYS A 99 3.44 -1.50 19.79
CA LYS A 99 2.60 -1.91 20.93
C LYS A 99 2.19 -3.38 20.86
N ALA A 100 2.04 -3.92 19.66
CA ALA A 100 1.76 -5.34 19.43
C ALA A 100 2.99 -6.24 19.58
N GLY A 101 4.18 -5.67 19.88
CA GLY A 101 5.39 -6.43 20.18
C GLY A 101 6.35 -6.63 19.01
N LEU A 102 6.05 -6.07 17.82
CA LEU A 102 7.00 -6.07 16.71
C LEU A 102 8.16 -5.14 17.03
N SER A 103 9.39 -5.60 16.79
CA SER A 103 10.58 -4.76 16.95
C SER A 103 10.70 -3.74 15.82
N GLU A 104 11.24 -2.56 16.11
CA GLU A 104 11.47 -1.53 15.10
C GLU A 104 12.38 -2.03 13.95
N SER A 105 13.35 -2.90 14.27
CA SER A 105 14.21 -3.52 13.26
C SER A 105 13.45 -4.45 12.32
N LEU A 106 12.51 -5.25 12.84
CA LEU A 106 11.66 -6.11 12.02
C LEU A 106 10.74 -5.28 11.12
N ILE A 107 10.08 -4.26 11.69
CA ILE A 107 9.20 -3.35 10.96
C ILE A 107 9.95 -2.70 9.78
N LYS A 108 11.17 -2.19 10.02
CA LYS A 108 12.01 -1.61 8.96
C LYS A 108 12.44 -2.64 7.92
N ALA A 109 12.83 -3.84 8.35
CA ALA A 109 13.20 -4.92 7.44
C ALA A 109 12.03 -5.33 6.52
N TRP A 110 10.80 -5.30 7.03
CA TRP A 110 9.60 -5.62 6.27
C TRP A 110 9.10 -4.46 5.38
N SER A 111 9.54 -3.23 5.64
CA SER A 111 9.13 -2.04 4.86
C SER A 111 9.72 -1.98 3.44
N VAL A 112 10.58 -2.95 3.08
CA VAL A 112 11.16 -3.10 1.73
C VAL A 112 10.66 -4.36 1.01
N ASP A 113 9.53 -4.89 1.45
CA ASP A 113 8.86 -6.07 0.90
C ASP A 113 9.74 -7.33 0.77
N PRO A 114 10.35 -7.82 1.87
CA PRO A 114 11.09 -9.08 1.85
C PRO A 114 10.16 -10.28 1.64
N GLN A 115 10.77 -11.38 1.21
CA GLN A 115 10.16 -12.70 1.27
C GLN A 115 10.21 -13.20 2.72
N VAL A 116 9.05 -13.53 3.29
CA VAL A 116 8.89 -14.06 4.65
C VAL A 116 8.25 -15.45 4.61
N ASN A 117 8.43 -16.25 5.65
CA ASN A 117 7.67 -17.49 5.79
C ASN A 117 6.19 -17.14 5.94
N VAL A 118 5.35 -17.67 5.04
CA VAL A 118 3.89 -17.46 5.06
C VAL A 118 3.14 -18.74 5.43
N GLU A 119 3.77 -19.88 5.21
CA GLU A 119 3.37 -21.21 5.69
C GLU A 119 4.60 -22.12 5.72
N SER A 120 4.48 -23.32 6.29
CA SER A 120 5.58 -24.27 6.44
C SER A 120 6.30 -24.55 5.10
N GLY A 121 7.53 -24.05 4.97
CA GLY A 121 8.37 -24.26 3.78
C GLY A 121 8.01 -23.40 2.57
N LYS A 122 7.18 -22.35 2.75
CA LYS A 122 6.82 -21.42 1.68
C LYS A 122 7.12 -19.98 2.08
N LEU A 123 7.80 -19.31 1.16
CA LEU A 123 8.07 -17.90 1.21
C LEU A 123 7.05 -17.12 0.36
N GLY A 124 6.72 -15.91 0.81
CA GLY A 124 5.90 -14.96 0.06
C GLY A 124 6.24 -13.52 0.42
N SER A 125 5.85 -12.58 -0.43
CA SER A 125 5.96 -11.14 -0.15
C SER A 125 5.11 -10.79 1.08
N ILE A 126 5.68 -10.01 1.99
CA ILE A 126 4.94 -9.50 3.14
C ILE A 126 3.86 -8.51 2.70
N PHE A 127 4.08 -7.74 1.64
CA PHE A 127 3.07 -6.84 1.08
C PHE A 127 1.89 -7.62 0.52
N ASP A 128 2.14 -8.66 -0.27
CA ASP A 128 1.09 -9.56 -0.79
C ASP A 128 0.27 -10.19 0.34
N GLN A 129 0.89 -10.53 1.47
CA GLN A 129 0.17 -11.14 2.60
C GLN A 129 -0.73 -10.17 3.36
N LEU A 130 -0.50 -8.85 3.22
CA LEU A 130 -1.21 -7.81 3.95
C LEU A 130 -2.14 -6.99 3.06
N GLU A 131 -2.15 -7.28 1.76
CA GLU A 131 -2.90 -6.56 0.73
C GLU A 131 -4.41 -6.52 1.04
N ASP A 132 -5.04 -5.37 0.76
CA ASP A 132 -6.48 -5.12 0.89
C ASP A 132 -7.06 -5.27 2.31
N MET A 133 -6.23 -5.54 3.32
CA MET A 133 -6.67 -5.69 4.70
C MET A 133 -6.94 -4.34 5.38
N ASP A 134 -8.00 -4.28 6.17
CA ASP A 134 -8.24 -3.16 7.08
C ASP A 134 -7.26 -3.18 8.27
N ALA A 135 -7.10 -2.03 8.94
CA ALA A 135 -6.07 -1.78 9.95
C ALA A 135 -5.90 -2.89 10.99
N GLN A 136 -7.00 -3.35 11.61
CA GLN A 136 -6.90 -4.38 12.65
C GLN A 136 -6.50 -5.75 12.07
N GLN A 137 -7.10 -6.15 10.95
CA GLN A 137 -6.78 -7.41 10.29
C GLN A 137 -5.33 -7.43 9.80
N CYS A 138 -4.86 -6.31 9.24
CA CYS A 138 -3.48 -6.12 8.79
C CYS A 138 -2.51 -6.29 9.97
N LEU A 139 -2.78 -5.64 11.11
CA LEU A 139 -1.96 -5.76 12.32
C LEU A 139 -1.94 -7.19 12.86
N ASP A 140 -3.10 -7.83 13.00
CA ASP A 140 -3.19 -9.20 13.52
C ASP A 140 -2.44 -10.20 12.61
N THR A 141 -2.50 -10.00 11.29
CA THR A 141 -1.78 -10.82 10.33
C THR A 141 -0.26 -10.60 10.40
N ALA A 142 0.17 -9.33 10.51
CA ALA A 142 1.59 -9.00 10.68
C ALA A 142 2.19 -9.63 11.95
N VAL A 143 1.44 -9.63 13.06
CA VAL A 143 1.85 -10.29 14.33
C VAL A 143 2.02 -11.80 14.12
N LYS A 144 1.04 -12.47 13.52
CA LYS A 144 1.11 -13.92 13.26
C LYS A 144 2.29 -14.29 12.36
N LEU A 145 2.54 -13.49 11.32
CA LEU A 145 3.70 -13.70 10.45
C LEU A 145 5.01 -13.46 11.22
N ALA A 146 5.06 -12.51 12.16
CA ALA A 146 6.24 -12.26 12.96
C ALA A 146 6.53 -13.44 13.90
N GLU A 147 5.50 -14.02 14.51
CA GLU A 147 5.60 -15.24 15.32
C GLU A 147 6.11 -16.42 14.47
N LEU A 148 5.62 -16.58 13.23
CA LEU A 148 6.09 -17.63 12.32
C LEU A 148 7.57 -17.45 11.91
N ASN A 149 8.04 -16.21 11.81
CA ASN A 149 9.40 -15.87 11.37
C ASN A 149 10.38 -15.64 12.53
N THR A 150 9.98 -15.93 13.78
CA THR A 150 10.84 -15.86 14.98
C THR A 150 11.20 -17.25 15.54
N LEU A 151 10.64 -18.33 14.98
CA LEU A 151 10.81 -19.71 15.44
C LEU A 151 12.05 -20.45 14.84
N GLU A 152 13.04 -19.71 14.33
CA GLU A 152 14.34 -20.27 13.89
C GLU A 152 15.51 -19.80 14.75
#